data_AF-A0AAX3J673-F1
#
_entry.id   AF-A0AAX3J673-F1
#
_cell.length_a   1.000
_cell.length_b   1.000
_cell.length_c   1.000
_cell.angle_alpha   90.00
_cell.angle_beta   90.00
_cell.angle_gamma   90.00
#
_symmetry.space_group_name_H-M   'P 1'
#
loop_
_entity.id
_entity.type
_entity.pdbx_description
1 polymer ?
#
loop_
_entity_poly.entity_id
_entity_poly.type
_entity_poly.pdbx_seq_one_letter_code
_entity_poly.pdbx_strand_id
1 'polypeptide(L)' 'MPPEQVESFGGEVPLQRMGQPAQLASSWVMLASDEASYISGATIAVTGGVAVI' A
#
# COMPACT_ATOMS: atom_id res chain seq x y z
N MET A 1 8.27 17.61 -5.01
CA MET A 1 9.00 17.71 -3.72
C MET A 1 10.41 18.21 -4.00
N PRO A 2 10.97 19.06 -3.13
CA PRO A 2 12.41 19.31 -3.11
C PRO A 2 13.19 17.98 -3.03
N PRO A 3 14.37 17.85 -3.66
CA PRO A 3 15.12 16.58 -3.70
C PRO A 3 15.40 16.00 -2.30
N GLU A 4 15.76 16.86 -1.35
CA GLU A 4 16.04 16.50 0.06
C GLU A 4 14.83 15.82 0.74
N GLN A 5 13.61 16.21 0.38
CA GLN A 5 12.41 15.60 0.95
C GLN A 5 12.11 14.23 0.34
N VAL A 6 12.56 13.96 -0.89
CA VAL A 6 12.37 12.67 -1.57
C VAL A 6 13.23 11.59 -0.94
N GLU A 7 14.45 11.95 -0.52
CA GLU A 7 15.38 11.03 0.12
C GLU A 7 14.88 10.54 1.49
N SER A 8 14.21 11.41 2.25
CA SER A 8 13.65 11.07 3.57
C SER A 8 12.24 10.47 3.52
N PHE A 9 11.59 10.45 2.36
CA PHE A 9 10.17 10.12 2.24
C PHE A 9 9.88 8.63 2.50
N GLY A 10 8.96 8.35 3.42
CA GLY A 10 8.62 6.98 3.80
C GLY A 10 9.58 6.35 4.80
N GLY A 11 10.51 7.11 5.38
CA GLY A 11 11.32 6.66 6.53
C GLY A 11 10.50 6.56 7.83
N GLU A 12 9.33 7.18 7.89
CA GLU A 12 8.45 7.22 9.05
C GLU A 12 7.50 6.02 9.16
N VAL A 13 7.32 5.25 8.07
CA VAL A 13 6.44 4.07 8.07
C VAL A 13 7.20 2.82 8.54
N PRO A 14 6.53 1.78 9.08
CA PRO A 14 7.23 0.59 9.58
C PRO A 14 8.12 -0.14 8.55
N LEU A 15 7.77 -0.09 7.26
CA LEU A 15 8.62 -0.64 6.20
C LEU A 15 9.84 0.22 5.85
N GLN A 16 10.00 1.41 6.45
CA GLN A 16 11.17 2.28 6.35
C GLN A 16 11.59 2.63 4.92
N ARG A 17 10.63 2.64 3.99
CA ARG A 17 10.85 2.97 2.59
C ARG A 17 9.58 3.45 1.93
N MET A 18 9.75 4.19 0.84
CA MET A 18 8.64 4.53 -0.04
C MET A 18 7.98 3.29 -0.66
N GLY A 19 6.65 3.33 -0.70
CA GLY A 19 5.86 2.41 -1.50
C GLY A 19 6.03 2.73 -2.99
N GLN A 20 6.18 1.69 -3.80
CA GLN A 20 6.20 1.83 -5.25
C GLN A 20 4.81 1.51 -5.81
N PRO A 21 4.34 2.19 -6.89
CA PRO A 21 3.04 1.92 -7.50
C PRO A 21 2.82 0.44 -7.86
N ALA A 22 3.89 -0.25 -8.29
CA ALA A 22 3.86 -1.68 -8.61
C ALA A 22 3.39 -2.56 -7.43
N GLN A 23 3.57 -2.11 -6.19
CA GLN A 23 3.16 -2.86 -5.01
C GLN A 23 1.65 -2.83 -4.74
N LEU A 24 0.92 -1.89 -5.34
CA LEU A 24 -0.55 -1.86 -5.28
C LEU A 24 -1.18 -2.87 -6.26
N ALA A 25 -0.47 -3.25 -7.32
CA ALA A 25 -1.03 -4.11 -8.36
C ALA A 25 -1.49 -5.47 -7.81
N SER A 26 -0.73 -6.07 -6.88
CA SER A 26 -1.07 -7.37 -6.29
C SER A 26 -2.38 -7.34 -5.49
N SER A 27 -2.65 -6.28 -4.74
CA SER A 27 -3.91 -6.16 -3.99
C SER A 27 -5.12 -6.03 -4.92
N TRP A 28 -4.98 -5.34 -6.04
CA TRP A 28 -6.03 -5.26 -7.06
C TRP A 28 -6.28 -6.60 -7.73
N VAL A 29 -5.21 -7.31 -8.11
CA VAL A 29 -5.32 -8.66 -8.70
C VAL A 29 -5.99 -9.62 -7.72
N MET A 30 -5.62 -9.60 -6.44
CA MET A 30 -6.26 -10.39 -5.39
C MET A 30 -7.76 -10.06 -5.27
N LEU A 31 -8.13 -8.78 -5.24
CA LEU A 31 -9.54 -8.38 -5.14
C LEU A 31 -10.36 -8.75 -6.38
N ALA A 32 -9.71 -8.87 -7.54
CA ALA A 32 -10.34 -9.29 -8.78
C ALA A 32 -10.39 -10.82 -8.95
N SER A 33 -9.75 -11.59 -8.07
CA SER A 33 -9.68 -13.05 -8.21
C SER A 33 -10.86 -13.76 -7.54
N ASP A 34 -11.10 -15.01 -7.94
CA ASP A 34 -12.21 -15.82 -7.41
C ASP A 34 -12.07 -16.09 -5.90
N GLU A 35 -10.84 -16.07 -5.38
CA GLU A 35 -10.56 -16.21 -3.94
C GLU A 35 -11.14 -15.06 -3.11
N ALA A 36 -11.36 -13.88 -3.72
CA ALA A 36 -11.98 -12.74 -3.06
C ALA A 36 -13.53 -12.75 -3.14
N SER A 37 -14.15 -13.87 -3.54
CA SER A 37 -15.61 -13.98 -3.79
C SER A 37 -16.54 -13.52 -2.66
N TYR A 38 -16.04 -13.47 -1.41
CA TYR A 38 -16.81 -12.99 -0.26
C TYR A 38 -16.30 -11.67 0.35
N ILE A 39 -15.31 -11.03 -0.28
CA ILE A 39 -14.77 -9.74 0.14
C ILE A 39 -15.59 -8.64 -0.54
N SER A 40 -16.51 -8.02 0.19
CA SER A 40 -17.34 -6.92 -0.29
C SER A 40 -17.55 -5.86 0.79
N GLY A 41 -17.60 -4.59 0.39
CA GLY A 41 -17.77 -3.45 1.30
C GLY A 41 -16.57 -3.18 2.23
N ALA A 42 -15.41 -3.79 1.95
CA ALA A 42 -14.20 -3.66 2.76
C ALA A 42 -13.19 -2.69 2.14
N THR A 43 -12.46 -1.97 2.98
CA THR A 43 -11.28 -1.18 2.59
C THR A 43 -10.02 -1.99 2.89
N ILE A 44 -9.19 -2.23 1.86
CA ILE A 44 -7.90 -2.93 2.03
C ILE A 44 -6.77 -1.90 2.13
N ALA A 45 -6.16 -1.82 3.31
CA ALA A 45 -5.06 -0.88 3.56
C ALA A 45 -3.71 -1.43 3.05
N VAL A 46 -3.10 -0.70 2.10
CA VAL A 46 -1.73 -0.98 1.58
C VAL A 46 -0.82 0.19 1.92
N THR A 47 -0.44 0.30 3.19
CA THR A 47 0.12 1.53 3.79
C THR A 47 1.56 1.38 4.30
N GLY A 48 2.23 0.26 3.96
CA GLY A 48 3.59 0.00 4.43
C GLY A 48 3.70 -0.22 5.96
N GLY A 49 2.63 -0.73 6.56
CA GLY A 49 2.55 -1.10 7.98
C GLY A 49 1.89 -0.05 8.88
N VAL A 50 1.53 1.13 8.35
CA VAL A 50 0.79 2.12 9.13
C VAL A 50 -0.67 1.67 9.27
N ALA A 51 -1.15 1.51 10.50
CA ALA A 51 -2.55 1.19 10.75
C ALA A 51 -3.44 2.39 10.40
N VAL A 52 -4.01 2.38 9.21
CA VAL A 52 -4.98 3.37 8.73
C VAL A 52 -6.12 2.61 8.05
N ILE A 53 -7.31 2.64 8.64
CA ILE A 53 -8.54 2.04 8.09
C ILE A 53 -9.72 2.94 8.44
#